data_AF-A0A1H7AVR3-F1
#
_entry.id   AF-A0A1H7AVR3-F1
#
_cell.length_a   1.000
_cell.length_b   1.000
_cell.length_c   1.000
_cell.angle_alpha   90.00
_cell.angle_beta   90.00
_cell.angle_gamma   90.00
#
_symmetry.space_group_name_H-M   'P 1'
#
loop_
_entity.id
_entity.type
_entity.pdbx_description
1 polymer ?
#
loop_
_entity_poly.entity_id
_entity_poly.type
_entity_poly.pdbx_seq_one_letter_code
_entity_poly.pdbx_strand_id
1 'polypeptide(L)'
;MESRLDESMTEHVEVLIIGAGISGIGSAYHLQAQAAGKTYAILEAKDSFGGTWETHKYPGVRSDSDLHTFGYEFKPWLGSPIASGQAILNYLGEVIEENGIAEHIRFGHSVSECSWDSADNLWTVKAIRKADGASMTYTCNFLWMCQGYYDHEKPYLPDWPGTENFKGLLVHAQKWDRSIDYEGKKVLVIGSGATAATVIPEFAKTAAHVTMLQRSPTYFFCGENRNELAERLREIGIDAPTIHRIVRAQILHDQNVMTSRCQTEPDIVFEELKERVRTFTGKQDFEFEPHFTPRYRVWQQRLAFCPDGDIFKAAVAGQLTVVTDEIETFTESGVRTKAGELIEADIIVAATGFNLLMMGGIRFTVDKQAVNWNDTVTYRGMMFTGVPNLVWVMGYFRASWTLRVDMLGDFVCKLLNHMDRIGARRVDVVLREQDRDMPLLPWIDPDNFSPNYLVRGLGQMPRSGDKPEWRHNQDYWVERDEIPHIDLTGSEFVYTRSSRADPESR
;
A
#
# COMPACT_ATOMS: atom_id res chain seq x y z
N MET A 1 23.38 -25.30 -38.62
CA MET A 1 24.03 -23.98 -38.57
C MET A 1 23.18 -23.16 -37.62
N GLU A 2 23.67 -23.06 -36.39
CA GLU A 2 22.93 -22.72 -35.19
C GLU A 2 22.35 -21.31 -35.19
N SER A 3 21.27 -21.19 -34.44
CA SER A 3 20.51 -19.98 -34.15
C SER A 3 21.43 -18.84 -33.71
N ARG A 4 21.31 -17.71 -34.42
CA ARG A 4 21.69 -16.40 -33.88
C ARG A 4 20.91 -16.21 -32.58
N LEU A 5 21.61 -16.30 -31.45
CA LEU A 5 21.13 -15.77 -30.18
C LEU A 5 20.94 -14.27 -30.39
N ASP A 6 19.72 -13.82 -30.20
CA ASP A 6 19.36 -12.42 -30.12
C ASP A 6 20.18 -11.82 -28.97
N GLU A 7 21.20 -10.99 -29.27
CA GLU A 7 21.91 -10.22 -28.27
C GLU A 7 20.90 -9.21 -27.70
N SER A 8 20.15 -9.61 -26.68
CA SER A 8 19.30 -8.68 -25.94
C SER A 8 20.21 -7.59 -25.37
N MET A 9 20.10 -6.37 -25.89
CA MET A 9 20.81 -5.20 -25.38
C MET A 9 20.57 -5.09 -23.87
N THR A 10 21.63 -5.23 -23.08
CA THR A 10 21.57 -5.03 -21.63
C THR A 10 21.66 -3.54 -21.32
N GLU A 11 20.62 -2.98 -20.71
CA GLU A 11 20.63 -1.59 -20.22
C GLU A 11 21.23 -1.55 -18.80
N HIS A 12 22.18 -0.65 -18.54
CA HIS A 12 22.75 -0.44 -17.21
C HIS A 12 22.36 0.92 -16.67
N VAL A 13 21.95 0.96 -15.39
CA VAL A 13 21.67 2.18 -14.64
C VAL A 13 22.23 2.07 -13.22
N GLU A 14 22.56 3.17 -12.57
CA GLU A 14 23.05 3.12 -11.19
C GLU A 14 21.94 2.68 -10.21
N VAL A 15 20.72 3.17 -10.41
CA VAL A 15 19.56 2.84 -9.57
C VAL A 15 18.42 2.33 -10.43
N LEU A 16 17.95 1.11 -10.18
CA LEU A 16 16.75 0.58 -10.83
C LEU A 16 15.59 0.58 -9.84
N ILE A 17 14.52 1.30 -10.17
CA ILE A 17 13.29 1.36 -9.38
C ILE A 17 12.28 0.37 -9.96
N ILE A 18 11.64 -0.45 -9.13
CA ILE A 18 10.60 -1.39 -9.57
C ILE A 18 9.22 -0.86 -9.13
N GLY A 19 8.38 -0.52 -10.10
CA GLY A 19 7.00 -0.02 -9.93
C GLY A 19 6.88 1.49 -10.11
N ALA A 20 5.95 1.94 -10.95
CA ALA A 20 5.57 3.34 -11.17
C ALA A 20 4.26 3.70 -10.43
N GLY A 21 4.09 3.14 -9.23
CA GLY A 21 3.09 3.60 -8.27
C GLY A 21 3.59 4.82 -7.47
N ILE A 22 2.84 5.19 -6.44
CA ILE A 22 3.17 6.34 -5.59
C ILE A 22 4.56 6.25 -4.93
N SER A 23 5.02 5.04 -4.59
CA SER A 23 6.38 4.86 -4.08
C SER A 23 7.43 5.18 -5.13
N GLY A 24 7.35 4.59 -6.33
CA GLY A 24 8.40 4.75 -7.34
C GLY A 24 8.47 6.16 -7.92
N ILE A 25 7.32 6.82 -8.07
CA ILE A 25 7.25 8.22 -8.52
C ILE A 25 7.91 9.13 -7.47
N GLY A 26 7.60 8.94 -6.18
CA GLY A 26 8.23 9.70 -5.09
C GLY A 26 9.73 9.45 -5.03
N SER A 27 10.15 8.18 -5.04
CA SER A 27 11.56 7.78 -5.03
C SER A 27 12.36 8.41 -6.18
N ALA A 28 11.79 8.46 -7.39
CA ALA A 28 12.43 9.07 -8.54
C ALA A 28 12.63 10.58 -8.36
N TYR A 29 11.63 11.30 -7.84
CA TYR A 29 11.77 12.71 -7.50
C TYR A 29 12.92 12.95 -6.51
N HIS A 30 12.95 12.20 -5.40
CA HIS A 30 14.02 12.34 -4.40
C HIS A 30 15.39 12.05 -5.01
N LEU A 31 15.50 11.03 -5.86
CA LEU A 31 16.74 10.68 -6.54
C LEU A 31 17.23 11.81 -7.46
N GLN A 32 16.34 12.37 -8.30
CA GLN A 32 16.66 13.51 -9.17
C GLN A 32 17.08 14.75 -8.37
N ALA A 33 16.38 15.03 -7.26
CA ALA A 33 16.60 16.22 -6.45
C ALA A 33 17.86 16.15 -5.57
N GLN A 34 18.22 14.97 -5.06
CA GLN A 34 19.22 14.83 -3.98
C GLN A 34 20.45 14.00 -4.36
N ALA A 35 20.36 13.17 -5.41
CA ALA A 35 21.47 12.39 -5.95
C ALA A 35 21.69 12.72 -7.43
N ALA A 36 21.69 14.04 -7.73
CA ALA A 36 21.81 14.56 -9.08
C ALA A 36 23.04 13.97 -9.81
N GLY A 37 22.83 13.54 -11.04
CA GLY A 37 23.85 12.90 -11.88
C GLY A 37 23.79 11.38 -11.88
N LYS A 38 23.05 10.74 -10.97
CA LYS A 38 22.83 9.30 -11.02
C LYS A 38 21.88 8.88 -12.12
N THR A 39 22.27 7.87 -12.89
CA THR A 39 21.39 7.26 -13.89
C THR A 39 20.35 6.36 -13.23
N TYR A 40 19.10 6.43 -13.70
CA TYR A 40 18.04 5.56 -13.20
C TYR A 40 16.98 5.24 -14.26
N ALA A 41 16.28 4.14 -14.02
CA ALA A 41 15.08 3.75 -14.74
C ALA A 41 14.03 3.19 -13.77
N ILE A 42 12.76 3.25 -14.17
CA ILE A 42 11.63 2.64 -13.47
C ILE A 42 11.01 1.57 -14.36
N LEU A 43 10.92 0.33 -13.89
CA LEU A 43 10.20 -0.74 -14.60
C LEU A 43 8.78 -0.88 -14.02
N GLU A 44 7.77 -0.75 -14.87
CA GLU A 44 6.35 -0.89 -14.50
C GLU A 44 5.68 -1.96 -15.34
N ALA A 45 5.01 -2.91 -14.69
CA ALA A 45 4.35 -4.03 -15.37
C ALA A 45 3.09 -3.60 -16.14
N LYS A 46 2.41 -2.54 -15.67
CA LYS A 46 1.20 -1.99 -16.29
C LYS A 46 1.54 -1.08 -17.48
N ASP A 47 0.51 -0.80 -18.28
CA ASP A 47 0.63 0.10 -19.44
C ASP A 47 0.60 1.59 -19.03
N SER A 48 0.42 1.88 -17.75
CA SER A 48 0.31 3.23 -17.18
C SER A 48 0.82 3.25 -15.73
N PHE A 49 0.99 4.45 -15.18
CA PHE A 49 1.41 4.69 -13.80
C PHE A 49 0.24 4.62 -12.80
N GLY A 50 0.55 4.70 -11.51
CA GLY A 50 -0.44 4.85 -10.43
C GLY A 50 -0.73 3.58 -9.62
N GLY A 51 -0.25 2.42 -10.08
CA GLY A 51 -0.27 1.16 -9.31
C GLY A 51 -1.68 0.74 -8.87
N THR A 52 -1.96 0.83 -7.56
CA THR A 52 -3.26 0.52 -6.96
C THR A 52 -4.40 1.34 -7.57
N TRP A 53 -4.16 2.60 -7.92
CA TRP A 53 -5.16 3.51 -8.48
C TRP A 53 -5.52 3.19 -9.93
N GLU A 54 -4.59 2.59 -10.67
CA GLU A 54 -4.88 2.05 -12.01
C GLU A 54 -5.53 0.66 -11.92
N THR A 55 -5.26 -0.11 -10.86
CA THR A 55 -5.82 -1.47 -10.71
C THR A 55 -7.29 -1.45 -10.35
N HIS A 56 -7.68 -0.64 -9.36
CA HIS A 56 -9.02 -0.67 -8.80
C HIS A 56 -9.94 0.26 -9.56
N LYS A 57 -10.96 -0.31 -10.22
CA LYS A 57 -11.88 0.41 -11.10
C LYS A 57 -13.35 0.34 -10.66
N TYR A 58 -13.61 -0.17 -9.46
CA TYR A 58 -14.96 -0.24 -8.89
C TYR A 58 -15.57 1.16 -8.66
N PRO A 59 -16.90 1.29 -8.57
CA PRO A 59 -17.53 2.59 -8.35
C PRO A 59 -17.07 3.20 -7.03
N GLY A 60 -16.76 4.50 -7.06
CA GLY A 60 -16.42 5.26 -5.86
C GLY A 60 -14.98 5.13 -5.36
N VAL A 61 -14.08 4.41 -6.07
CA VAL A 61 -12.66 4.28 -5.71
C VAL A 61 -12.10 5.62 -5.24
N ARG A 62 -11.62 5.64 -4.00
CA ARG A 62 -11.14 6.82 -3.29
C ARG A 62 -10.07 6.43 -2.27
N SER A 63 -9.35 7.42 -1.77
CA SER A 63 -8.46 7.24 -0.63
C SER A 63 -9.21 6.96 0.66
N ASP A 64 -8.62 6.16 1.53
CA ASP A 64 -9.00 5.98 2.92
C ASP A 64 -8.06 6.74 3.88
N SER A 65 -7.04 7.39 3.33
CA SER A 65 -6.17 8.37 3.97
C SER A 65 -6.52 9.79 3.54
N ASP A 66 -6.32 10.77 4.41
CA ASP A 66 -6.44 12.17 4.01
C ASP A 66 -5.31 12.56 3.04
N LEU A 67 -5.62 13.42 2.09
CA LEU A 67 -4.69 13.82 1.05
C LEU A 67 -3.72 14.92 1.46
N HIS A 68 -3.92 15.60 2.60
CA HIS A 68 -2.91 16.52 3.12
C HIS A 68 -1.71 15.76 3.74
N THR A 69 -1.92 14.53 4.20
CA THR A 69 -0.82 13.62 4.59
C THR A 69 -0.42 12.63 3.50
N PHE A 70 -1.33 12.28 2.58
CA PHE A 70 -1.03 11.39 1.44
C PHE A 70 -0.37 12.10 0.25
N GLY A 71 -0.58 13.40 0.05
CA GLY A 71 0.25 14.18 -0.86
C GLY A 71 1.73 14.15 -0.44
N TYR A 72 2.64 14.17 -1.41
CA TYR A 72 4.07 14.29 -1.19
C TYR A 72 4.41 15.61 -0.48
N GLU A 73 5.47 15.62 0.33
CA GLU A 73 5.95 16.84 0.97
C GLU A 73 6.31 17.93 -0.05
N PHE A 74 6.92 17.55 -1.18
CA PHE A 74 7.37 18.47 -2.23
C PHE A 74 6.26 18.94 -3.18
N LYS A 75 5.09 18.27 -3.19
CA LYS A 75 3.95 18.66 -4.01
C LYS A 75 2.67 18.67 -3.15
N PRO A 76 2.32 19.81 -2.55
CA PRO A 76 1.13 19.95 -1.72
C PRO A 76 -0.16 19.50 -2.41
N TRP A 77 -1.01 18.78 -1.68
CA TRP A 77 -2.38 18.53 -2.13
C TRP A 77 -3.32 19.70 -1.82
N LEU A 78 -4.09 20.14 -2.81
CA LEU A 78 -4.96 21.31 -2.72
C LEU A 78 -6.46 20.98 -2.76
N GLY A 79 -6.84 19.76 -3.10
CA GLY A 79 -8.24 19.33 -3.22
C GLY A 79 -8.87 18.91 -1.88
N SER A 80 -10.00 18.21 -1.97
CA SER A 80 -10.69 17.63 -0.81
C SER A 80 -9.80 16.63 -0.04
N PRO A 81 -9.97 16.48 1.29
CA PRO A 81 -9.18 15.56 2.09
C PRO A 81 -9.30 14.10 1.64
N ILE A 82 -10.49 13.62 1.27
CA ILE A 82 -10.68 12.30 0.67
C ILE A 82 -10.96 12.47 -0.82
N ALA A 83 -10.00 12.03 -1.63
CA ALA A 83 -10.03 12.20 -3.08
C ALA A 83 -10.35 10.91 -3.82
N SER A 84 -10.97 11.05 -5.00
CA SER A 84 -11.22 9.92 -5.91
C SER A 84 -9.92 9.38 -6.49
N GLY A 85 -9.94 8.12 -6.93
CA GLY A 85 -8.80 7.50 -7.60
C GLY A 85 -8.36 8.30 -8.84
N GLN A 86 -9.30 8.89 -9.59
CA GLN A 86 -8.96 9.73 -10.74
C GLN A 86 -8.23 11.01 -10.34
N ALA A 87 -8.65 11.68 -9.25
CA ALA A 87 -7.96 12.87 -8.77
C ALA A 87 -6.53 12.55 -8.30
N ILE A 88 -6.32 11.37 -7.70
CA ILE A 88 -4.99 10.89 -7.32
C ILE A 88 -4.15 10.56 -8.54
N LEU A 89 -4.71 9.90 -9.57
CA LEU A 89 -4.02 9.67 -10.83
C LEU A 89 -3.61 10.98 -11.52
N ASN A 90 -4.48 11.98 -11.54
CA ASN A 90 -4.14 13.30 -12.08
C ASN A 90 -2.97 13.92 -11.33
N TYR A 91 -3.02 13.93 -10.00
CA TYR A 91 -1.93 14.44 -9.15
C TYR A 91 -0.60 13.73 -9.40
N LEU A 92 -0.60 12.40 -9.51
CA LEU A 92 0.61 11.63 -9.84
C LEU A 92 1.13 11.94 -11.26
N GLY A 93 0.22 12.12 -12.22
CA GLY A 93 0.56 12.54 -13.58
C GLY A 93 1.24 13.91 -13.61
N GLU A 94 0.72 14.88 -12.85
CA GLU A 94 1.34 16.19 -12.71
C GLU A 94 2.75 16.10 -12.08
N VAL A 95 2.95 15.23 -11.06
CA VAL A 95 4.29 14.99 -10.49
C VAL A 95 5.24 14.47 -11.56
N ILE A 96 4.80 13.50 -12.36
CA ILE A 96 5.62 12.91 -13.41
C ILE A 96 6.01 13.96 -14.46
N GLU A 97 5.05 14.77 -14.91
CA GLU A 97 5.25 15.79 -15.94
C GLU A 97 6.15 16.93 -15.46
N GLU A 98 5.84 17.53 -14.30
CA GLU A 98 6.58 18.66 -13.74
C GLU A 98 8.06 18.35 -13.46
N ASN A 99 8.40 17.08 -13.24
CA ASN A 99 9.74 16.64 -12.86
C ASN A 99 10.43 15.80 -13.95
N GLY A 100 9.83 15.70 -15.14
CA GLY A 100 10.43 14.96 -16.28
C GLY A 100 10.61 13.46 -16.02
N ILE A 101 9.86 12.85 -15.09
CA ILE A 101 10.05 11.44 -14.71
C ILE A 101 9.61 10.48 -15.83
N ALA A 102 8.74 10.93 -16.75
CA ALA A 102 8.15 10.11 -17.79
C ALA A 102 9.17 9.37 -18.66
N GLU A 103 10.30 10.02 -19.02
CA GLU A 103 11.33 9.45 -19.88
C GLU A 103 12.12 8.30 -19.22
N HIS A 104 12.05 8.22 -17.89
CA HIS A 104 12.70 7.19 -17.10
C HIS A 104 11.82 5.97 -16.86
N ILE A 105 10.53 6.02 -17.21
CA ILE A 105 9.60 4.91 -16.98
C ILE A 105 9.55 4.00 -18.21
N ARG A 106 9.66 2.69 -17.97
CA ARG A 106 9.46 1.62 -18.94
C ARG A 106 8.16 0.88 -18.58
N PHE A 107 7.06 1.31 -19.17
CA PHE A 107 5.74 0.65 -19.02
C PHE A 107 5.71 -0.72 -19.71
N GLY A 108 4.82 -1.59 -19.27
CA GLY A 108 4.65 -2.94 -19.80
C GLY A 108 5.86 -3.84 -19.59
N HIS A 109 6.71 -3.59 -18.58
CA HIS A 109 7.88 -4.42 -18.25
C HIS A 109 7.63 -5.17 -16.94
N SER A 110 7.30 -6.45 -17.06
CA SER A 110 7.07 -7.32 -15.90
C SER A 110 8.37 -7.99 -15.48
N VAL A 111 8.92 -7.58 -14.33
CA VAL A 111 10.14 -8.19 -13.77
C VAL A 111 9.83 -9.61 -13.30
N SER A 112 10.68 -10.56 -13.66
CA SER A 112 10.54 -11.98 -13.31
C SER A 112 11.64 -12.48 -12.38
N GLU A 113 12.84 -11.90 -12.47
CA GLU A 113 14.02 -12.34 -11.73
C GLU A 113 14.94 -11.16 -11.40
N CYS A 114 15.46 -11.13 -10.18
CA CYS A 114 16.52 -10.24 -9.72
C CYS A 114 17.65 -11.07 -9.10
N SER A 115 18.86 -10.97 -9.63
CA SER A 115 19.99 -11.81 -9.23
C SER A 115 21.21 -10.95 -8.92
N TRP A 116 21.67 -10.97 -7.67
CA TRP A 116 22.87 -10.26 -7.22
C TRP A 116 24.12 -11.12 -7.42
N ASP A 117 25.18 -10.47 -7.92
CA ASP A 117 26.52 -11.04 -8.01
C ASP A 117 27.49 -10.24 -7.12
N SER A 118 28.01 -10.90 -6.08
CA SER A 118 28.99 -10.31 -5.15
C SER A 118 30.37 -10.07 -5.78
N ALA A 119 30.72 -10.75 -6.87
CA ALA A 119 32.00 -10.52 -7.56
C ALA A 119 31.98 -9.18 -8.30
N ASP A 120 30.86 -8.86 -8.95
CA ASP A 120 30.69 -7.63 -9.74
C ASP A 120 30.05 -6.49 -8.94
N ASN A 121 29.43 -6.79 -7.80
CA ASN A 121 28.60 -5.87 -7.01
C ASN A 121 27.46 -5.27 -7.81
N LEU A 122 26.74 -6.11 -8.55
CA LEU A 122 25.65 -5.72 -9.44
C LEU A 122 24.44 -6.64 -9.27
N TRP A 123 23.27 -6.03 -9.38
CA TRP A 123 22.02 -6.72 -9.68
C TRP A 123 21.91 -6.92 -11.18
N THR A 124 21.51 -8.11 -11.61
CA THR A 124 20.97 -8.41 -12.94
C THR A 124 19.47 -8.65 -12.82
N VAL A 125 18.67 -7.90 -13.57
CA VAL A 125 17.22 -7.93 -13.51
C VAL A 125 16.67 -8.34 -14.88
N LYS A 126 15.87 -9.40 -14.89
CA LYS A 126 15.17 -9.87 -16.10
C LYS A 126 13.72 -9.44 -16.06
N ALA A 127 13.26 -8.85 -17.16
CA ALA A 127 11.88 -8.45 -17.34
C ALA A 127 11.33 -8.98 -18.67
N ILE A 128 10.02 -9.18 -18.74
CA ILE A 128 9.30 -9.52 -19.96
C ILE A 128 8.54 -8.29 -20.42
N ARG A 129 8.82 -7.84 -21.65
CA ARG A 129 8.08 -6.74 -22.27
C ARG A 129 6.75 -7.25 -22.80
N LYS A 130 5.65 -6.67 -22.32
CA LYS A 130 4.28 -7.07 -22.65
C LYS A 130 3.93 -6.90 -24.13
N ALA A 131 4.51 -5.90 -24.80
CA ALA A 131 4.19 -5.57 -26.19
C ALA A 131 4.48 -6.70 -27.18
N ASP A 132 5.54 -7.49 -26.95
CA ASP A 132 6.02 -8.53 -27.86
C ASP A 132 6.52 -9.81 -27.16
N GLY A 133 6.50 -9.85 -25.83
CA GLY A 133 6.99 -10.97 -25.04
C GLY A 133 8.52 -11.05 -24.97
N ALA A 134 9.24 -10.03 -25.43
CA ALA A 134 10.70 -10.04 -25.44
C ALA A 134 11.27 -10.09 -24.02
N SER A 135 12.30 -10.92 -23.82
CA SER A 135 13.10 -10.92 -22.60
C SER A 135 14.08 -9.76 -22.62
N MET A 136 13.97 -8.88 -21.65
CA MET A 136 14.82 -7.72 -21.45
C MET A 136 15.74 -7.94 -20.25
N THR A 137 17.00 -7.54 -20.36
CA THR A 137 17.97 -7.62 -19.27
C THR A 137 18.42 -6.23 -18.87
N TYR A 138 18.36 -5.94 -17.57
CA TYR A 138 18.86 -4.72 -16.97
C TYR A 138 19.95 -5.08 -15.96
N THR A 139 20.90 -4.18 -15.75
CA THR A 139 21.83 -4.29 -14.60
C THR A 139 21.83 -3.00 -13.81
N CYS A 140 22.02 -3.10 -12.50
CA CYS A 140 22.13 -1.91 -11.65
C CYS A 140 23.01 -2.09 -10.43
N ASN A 141 23.56 -0.99 -9.92
CA ASN A 141 24.32 -0.99 -8.67
C ASN A 141 23.39 -1.11 -7.46
N PHE A 142 22.22 -0.44 -7.51
CA PHE A 142 21.27 -0.38 -6.41
C PHE A 142 19.85 -0.66 -6.89
N LEU A 143 19.15 -1.56 -6.20
CA LEU A 143 17.76 -1.93 -6.53
C LEU A 143 16.81 -1.32 -5.51
N TRP A 144 15.83 -0.55 -5.99
CA TRP A 144 14.86 0.15 -5.14
C TRP A 144 13.44 -0.37 -5.41
N MET A 145 12.95 -1.16 -4.47
CA MET A 145 11.72 -1.93 -4.61
C MET A 145 10.51 -1.11 -4.17
N CYS A 146 9.74 -0.64 -5.15
CA CYS A 146 8.58 0.26 -4.99
C CYS A 146 7.27 -0.34 -5.53
N GLN A 147 7.22 -1.67 -5.66
CA GLN A 147 6.18 -2.43 -6.35
C GLN A 147 4.86 -2.56 -5.57
N GLY A 148 4.82 -2.10 -4.32
CA GLY A 148 3.71 -2.36 -3.40
C GLY A 148 3.70 -3.79 -2.87
N TYR A 149 2.58 -4.18 -2.28
CA TYR A 149 2.43 -5.48 -1.58
C TYR A 149 1.21 -6.28 -2.04
N TYR A 150 0.49 -5.80 -3.06
CA TYR A 150 -0.73 -6.44 -3.56
C TYR A 150 -0.40 -7.44 -4.67
N ASP A 151 -1.05 -8.60 -4.64
CA ASP A 151 -1.24 -9.38 -5.85
C ASP A 151 -2.33 -8.72 -6.71
N HIS A 152 -1.90 -7.91 -7.69
CA HIS A 152 -2.80 -7.21 -8.60
C HIS A 152 -3.52 -8.16 -9.57
N GLU A 153 -3.04 -9.40 -9.73
CA GLU A 153 -3.64 -10.39 -10.63
C GLU A 153 -4.62 -11.31 -9.92
N LYS A 154 -4.30 -11.74 -8.70
CA LYS A 154 -5.10 -12.71 -7.95
C LYS A 154 -5.71 -12.08 -6.69
N PRO A 155 -6.98 -11.64 -6.73
CA PRO A 155 -7.69 -11.22 -5.53
C PRO A 155 -7.85 -12.39 -4.54
N TYR A 156 -8.22 -12.08 -3.30
CA TYR A 156 -8.59 -13.13 -2.35
C TYR A 156 -10.09 -13.41 -2.45
N LEU A 157 -10.44 -14.53 -3.07
CA LEU A 157 -11.80 -15.05 -3.11
C LEU A 157 -11.83 -16.35 -2.28
N PRO A 158 -12.61 -16.42 -1.18
CA PRO A 158 -12.81 -17.66 -0.46
C PRO A 158 -13.51 -18.71 -1.33
N ASP A 159 -13.25 -19.98 -1.06
CA ASP A 159 -14.02 -21.06 -1.67
C ASP A 159 -15.39 -21.14 -1.00
N TRP A 160 -16.43 -20.72 -1.73
CA TRP A 160 -17.82 -20.81 -1.28
C TRP A 160 -18.56 -21.98 -1.95
N PRO A 161 -19.25 -22.84 -1.18
CA PRO A 161 -20.05 -23.91 -1.74
C PRO A 161 -21.12 -23.38 -2.70
N GLY A 162 -21.33 -24.09 -3.81
CA GLY A 162 -22.41 -23.82 -4.75
C GLY A 162 -22.23 -22.60 -5.64
N THR A 163 -21.05 -21.97 -5.66
CA THR A 163 -20.78 -20.74 -6.43
C THR A 163 -21.14 -20.90 -7.91
N GLU A 164 -20.91 -22.09 -8.48
CA GLU A 164 -21.23 -22.47 -9.85
C GLU A 164 -22.75 -22.46 -10.17
N ASN A 165 -23.60 -22.48 -9.15
CA ASN A 165 -25.05 -22.52 -9.33
C ASN A 165 -25.65 -21.13 -9.56
N PHE A 166 -24.99 -20.08 -9.09
CA PHE A 166 -25.50 -18.71 -9.17
C PHE A 166 -25.66 -18.25 -10.62
N LYS A 167 -26.87 -17.78 -10.96
CA LYS A 167 -27.20 -17.37 -12.34
C LYS A 167 -26.93 -15.90 -12.63
N GLY A 168 -26.71 -15.10 -11.59
CA GLY A 168 -26.33 -13.69 -11.71
C GLY A 168 -24.83 -13.49 -11.94
N LEU A 169 -24.38 -12.24 -11.82
CA LEU A 169 -22.97 -11.88 -11.98
C LEU A 169 -22.25 -11.95 -10.64
N LEU A 170 -21.29 -12.87 -10.48
CA LEU A 170 -20.32 -12.82 -9.39
C LEU A 170 -19.02 -12.15 -9.88
N VAL A 171 -18.63 -11.07 -9.22
CA VAL A 171 -17.40 -10.32 -9.54
C VAL A 171 -16.65 -9.94 -8.27
N HIS A 172 -15.32 -10.05 -8.28
CA HIS A 172 -14.50 -9.49 -7.21
C HIS A 172 -14.22 -8.00 -7.48
N ALA A 173 -14.29 -7.14 -6.46
CA ALA A 173 -14.12 -5.69 -6.62
C ALA A 173 -12.81 -5.29 -7.34
N GLN A 174 -11.69 -5.98 -7.06
CA GLN A 174 -10.41 -5.79 -7.77
C GLN A 174 -10.48 -6.01 -9.30
N LYS A 175 -11.40 -6.87 -9.77
CA LYS A 175 -11.59 -7.19 -11.20
C LYS A 175 -12.83 -6.51 -11.78
N TRP A 176 -13.33 -5.46 -11.13
CA TRP A 176 -14.50 -4.74 -11.58
C TRP A 176 -14.29 -4.13 -12.98
N ASP A 177 -15.26 -4.37 -13.86
CA ASP A 177 -15.35 -3.72 -15.17
C ASP A 177 -16.33 -2.54 -15.10
N ARG A 178 -15.91 -1.37 -15.60
CA ARG A 178 -16.72 -0.15 -15.63
C ARG A 178 -17.98 -0.30 -16.50
N SER A 179 -18.05 -1.29 -17.38
CA SER A 179 -19.24 -1.57 -18.19
C SER A 179 -20.34 -2.33 -17.45
N ILE A 180 -20.09 -2.80 -16.22
CA ILE A 180 -21.11 -3.52 -15.43
C ILE A 180 -22.22 -2.53 -15.03
N ASP A 181 -23.42 -2.78 -15.56
CA ASP A 181 -24.62 -2.04 -15.20
C ASP A 181 -25.30 -2.67 -13.97
N TYR A 182 -25.43 -1.86 -12.92
CA TYR A 182 -26.08 -2.23 -11.66
C TYR A 182 -27.36 -1.43 -11.37
N GLU A 183 -27.79 -0.56 -12.30
CA GLU A 183 -29.01 0.24 -12.12
C GLU A 183 -30.24 -0.68 -12.02
N GLY A 184 -31.07 -0.43 -11.00
CA GLY A 184 -32.27 -1.22 -10.74
C GLY A 184 -32.01 -2.70 -10.39
N LYS A 185 -30.77 -3.09 -10.06
CA LYS A 185 -30.40 -4.47 -9.67
C LYS A 185 -30.38 -4.65 -8.15
N LYS A 186 -30.61 -5.88 -7.68
CA LYS A 186 -30.28 -6.30 -6.32
C LYS A 186 -28.78 -6.61 -6.25
N VAL A 187 -28.03 -5.84 -5.47
CA VAL A 187 -26.57 -5.99 -5.34
C VAL A 187 -26.21 -6.52 -3.95
N LEU A 188 -25.57 -7.69 -3.89
CA LEU A 188 -25.02 -8.24 -2.65
C LEU A 188 -23.51 -7.97 -2.59
N VAL A 189 -23.05 -7.23 -1.59
CA VAL A 189 -21.63 -7.00 -1.30
C VAL A 189 -21.19 -7.94 -0.18
N ILE A 190 -20.24 -8.84 -0.45
CA ILE A 190 -19.69 -9.77 0.54
C ILE A 190 -18.38 -9.20 1.10
N GLY A 191 -18.39 -8.87 2.39
CA GLY A 191 -17.29 -8.22 3.11
C GLY A 191 -17.67 -6.84 3.63
N SER A 192 -16.96 -6.37 4.66
CA SER A 192 -17.24 -5.13 5.40
C SER A 192 -16.02 -4.21 5.54
N GLY A 193 -14.94 -4.46 4.79
CA GLY A 193 -13.73 -3.65 4.84
C GLY A 193 -13.85 -2.32 4.09
N ALA A 194 -12.72 -1.63 3.92
CA ALA A 194 -12.65 -0.33 3.23
C ALA A 194 -13.26 -0.36 1.81
N THR A 195 -13.08 -1.45 1.06
CA THR A 195 -13.70 -1.64 -0.25
C THR A 195 -15.23 -1.61 -0.17
N ALA A 196 -15.83 -2.32 0.80
CA ALA A 196 -17.28 -2.33 0.98
C ALA A 196 -17.81 -0.93 1.36
N ALA A 197 -17.13 -0.26 2.29
CA ALA A 197 -17.43 1.11 2.69
C ALA A 197 -17.41 2.12 1.53
N THR A 198 -16.67 1.79 0.47
CA THR A 198 -16.51 2.61 -0.72
C THR A 198 -17.56 2.32 -1.79
N VAL A 199 -17.81 1.04 -2.11
CA VAL A 199 -18.72 0.66 -3.21
C VAL A 199 -20.19 0.75 -2.82
N ILE A 200 -20.54 0.46 -1.56
CA ILE A 200 -21.94 0.40 -1.12
C ILE A 200 -22.66 1.75 -1.31
N PRO A 201 -22.09 2.90 -0.89
CA PRO A 201 -22.73 4.19 -1.12
C PRO A 201 -22.97 4.52 -2.60
N GLU A 202 -22.10 4.04 -3.51
CA GLU A 202 -22.29 4.24 -4.95
C GLU A 202 -23.38 3.34 -5.53
N PHE A 203 -23.45 2.07 -5.10
CA PHE A 203 -24.53 1.18 -5.50
C PHE A 203 -25.88 1.66 -4.98
N ALA A 204 -25.94 2.15 -3.74
CA ALA A 204 -27.19 2.62 -3.11
C ALA A 204 -27.85 3.81 -3.85
N LYS A 205 -27.13 4.52 -4.72
CA LYS A 205 -27.68 5.63 -5.51
C LYS A 205 -28.67 5.16 -6.58
N THR A 206 -28.44 4.01 -7.22
CA THR A 206 -29.18 3.58 -8.41
C THR A 206 -29.56 2.11 -8.45
N ALA A 207 -28.96 1.26 -7.62
CA ALA A 207 -29.39 -0.14 -7.46
C ALA A 207 -30.82 -0.21 -6.89
N ALA A 208 -31.55 -1.28 -7.21
CA ALA A 208 -32.88 -1.50 -6.62
C ALA A 208 -32.79 -1.74 -5.11
N HIS A 209 -31.75 -2.46 -4.66
CA HIS A 209 -31.44 -2.66 -3.25
C HIS A 209 -29.98 -3.11 -3.09
N VAL A 210 -29.33 -2.73 -2.00
CA VAL A 210 -27.99 -3.22 -1.64
C VAL A 210 -28.08 -4.03 -0.35
N THR A 211 -27.47 -5.21 -0.35
CA THR A 211 -27.26 -6.00 0.87
C THR A 211 -25.77 -6.15 1.14
N MET A 212 -25.30 -5.78 2.34
CA MET A 212 -23.95 -6.10 2.80
C MET A 212 -23.99 -7.35 3.66
N LEU A 213 -23.34 -8.43 3.21
CA LEU A 213 -23.14 -9.63 4.01
C LEU A 213 -21.72 -9.63 4.60
N GLN A 214 -21.64 -9.74 5.92
CA GLN A 214 -20.37 -9.73 6.63
C GLN A 214 -20.29 -10.83 7.67
N ARG A 215 -19.09 -11.39 7.85
CA ARG A 215 -18.81 -12.33 8.94
C ARG A 215 -18.52 -11.62 10.26
N SER A 216 -17.76 -10.53 10.19
CA SER A 216 -17.31 -9.77 11.36
C SER A 216 -17.52 -8.29 11.09
N PRO A 217 -18.20 -7.56 11.98
CA PRO A 217 -18.37 -6.12 11.82
C PRO A 217 -17.06 -5.35 11.75
N THR A 218 -17.08 -4.21 11.06
CA THR A 218 -15.97 -3.26 10.95
C THR A 218 -16.31 -1.97 11.67
N TYR A 219 -15.31 -1.29 12.23
CA TYR A 219 -15.49 0.05 12.77
C TYR A 219 -15.46 1.10 11.66
N PHE A 220 -16.40 2.03 11.72
CA PHE A 220 -16.51 3.13 10.77
C PHE A 220 -16.26 4.48 11.45
N PHE A 221 -15.66 5.41 10.72
CA PHE A 221 -15.48 6.80 11.15
C PHE A 221 -16.26 7.71 10.20
N CYS A 222 -17.33 8.34 10.69
CA CYS A 222 -18.07 9.34 9.93
C CYS A 222 -17.46 10.74 10.15
N GLY A 223 -17.23 11.45 9.05
CA GLY A 223 -16.72 12.80 9.05
C GLY A 223 -17.04 13.50 7.74
N GLU A 224 -17.09 14.83 7.75
CA GLU A 224 -17.27 15.59 6.53
C GLU A 224 -16.03 15.45 5.64
N ASN A 225 -16.22 15.46 4.32
CA ASN A 225 -15.09 15.49 3.38
C ASN A 225 -14.55 16.92 3.18
N ARG A 226 -14.26 17.61 4.28
CA ARG A 226 -13.68 18.95 4.29
C ARG A 226 -12.68 19.10 5.42
N ASN A 227 -11.84 20.14 5.33
CA ASN A 227 -10.94 20.51 6.40
C ASN A 227 -11.16 21.98 6.76
N GLU A 228 -11.86 22.21 7.86
CA GLU A 228 -12.26 23.57 8.29
C GLU A 228 -11.04 24.47 8.56
N LEU A 229 -9.94 23.91 9.06
CA LEU A 229 -8.69 24.66 9.25
C LEU A 229 -8.12 25.13 7.92
N ALA A 230 -8.06 24.26 6.92
CA ALA A 230 -7.59 24.60 5.58
C ALA A 230 -8.47 25.69 4.94
N GLU A 231 -9.80 25.58 5.08
CA GLU A 231 -10.75 26.57 4.57
C GLU A 231 -10.55 27.94 5.23
N ARG A 232 -10.50 27.99 6.55
CA ARG A 232 -10.28 29.25 7.29
C ARG A 232 -8.95 29.91 6.95
N LEU A 233 -7.88 29.13 6.78
CA LEU A 233 -6.58 29.66 6.39
C LEU A 233 -6.58 30.21 4.96
N ARG A 234 -7.30 29.56 4.03
CA ARG A 234 -7.51 30.08 2.66
C ARG A 234 -8.30 31.39 2.68
N GLU A 235 -9.37 31.47 3.47
CA GLU A 235 -10.22 32.66 3.55
C GLU A 235 -9.47 33.91 4.00
N ILE A 236 -8.50 33.77 4.92
CA ILE A 236 -7.68 34.88 5.40
C ILE A 236 -6.43 35.14 4.54
N GLY A 237 -6.28 34.43 3.41
CA GLY A 237 -5.23 34.68 2.41
C GLY A 237 -3.88 34.04 2.68
N ILE A 238 -3.80 32.97 3.49
CA ILE A 238 -2.56 32.20 3.65
C ILE A 238 -2.25 31.42 2.37
N ASP A 239 -0.97 31.34 2.00
CA ASP A 239 -0.52 30.62 0.81
C ASP A 239 -0.68 29.10 0.95
N ALA A 240 -0.85 28.43 -0.19
CA ALA A 240 -1.10 26.99 -0.25
C ALA A 240 0.00 26.12 0.40
N PRO A 241 1.31 26.35 0.18
CA PRO A 241 2.37 25.64 0.90
C PRO A 241 2.27 25.77 2.43
N THR A 242 2.02 26.97 2.94
CA THR A 242 1.86 27.20 4.37
C THR A 242 0.62 26.50 4.92
N ILE A 243 -0.52 26.57 4.22
CA ILE A 243 -1.75 25.83 4.59
C ILE A 243 -1.46 24.33 4.67
N HIS A 244 -0.85 23.76 3.63
CA HIS A 244 -0.54 22.33 3.58
C HIS A 244 0.33 21.91 4.76
N ARG A 245 1.39 22.67 5.08
CA ARG A 245 2.27 22.38 6.22
C ARG A 245 1.52 22.40 7.56
N ILE A 246 0.68 23.41 7.79
CA ILE A 246 -0.10 23.54 9.05
C ILE A 246 -1.11 22.40 9.17
N VAL A 247 -1.89 22.17 8.11
CA VAL A 247 -2.96 21.17 8.11
C VAL A 247 -2.39 19.75 8.21
N ARG A 248 -1.32 19.46 7.48
CA ARG A 248 -0.59 18.18 7.58
C ARG A 248 -0.11 17.94 9.01
N ALA A 249 0.50 18.94 9.66
CA ALA A 249 0.95 18.81 11.05
C ALA A 249 -0.21 18.55 12.02
N GLN A 250 -1.34 19.26 11.86
CA GLN A 250 -2.53 19.05 12.68
C GLN A 250 -3.09 17.62 12.50
N ILE A 251 -3.26 17.17 11.26
CA ILE A 251 -3.83 15.84 10.98
C ILE A 251 -2.92 14.73 11.52
N LEU A 252 -1.61 14.84 11.36
CA LEU A 252 -0.65 13.89 11.92
C LEU A 252 -0.73 13.84 13.45
N HIS A 253 -0.95 15.00 14.09
CA HIS A 253 -1.11 15.08 15.54
C HIS A 253 -2.43 14.40 15.96
N ASP A 254 -3.53 14.74 15.32
CA ASP A 254 -4.86 14.18 15.61
C ASP A 254 -4.89 12.66 15.39
N GLN A 255 -4.24 12.17 14.32
CA GLN A 255 -4.12 10.74 14.05
C GLN A 255 -3.30 10.01 15.11
N ASN A 256 -2.24 10.63 15.64
CA ASN A 256 -1.45 10.07 16.73
C ASN A 256 -2.25 10.00 18.03
N VAL A 257 -2.96 11.08 18.37
CA VAL A 257 -3.87 11.12 19.51
C VAL A 257 -4.95 10.04 19.37
N MET A 258 -5.61 9.96 18.22
CA MET A 258 -6.62 8.94 17.93
C MET A 258 -6.06 7.51 18.07
N THR A 259 -4.87 7.26 17.53
CA THR A 259 -4.21 5.95 17.64
C THR A 259 -3.93 5.57 19.09
N SER A 260 -3.41 6.52 19.89
CA SER A 260 -3.16 6.32 21.32
C SER A 260 -4.46 6.04 22.08
N ARG A 261 -5.50 6.85 21.86
CA ARG A 261 -6.82 6.69 22.49
C ARG A 261 -7.46 5.33 22.15
N CYS A 262 -7.34 4.86 20.91
CA CYS A 262 -7.83 3.54 20.52
C CYS A 262 -7.15 2.39 21.28
N GLN A 263 -5.94 2.60 21.82
CA GLN A 263 -5.24 1.62 22.65
C GLN A 263 -5.58 1.77 24.14
N THR A 264 -5.67 3.00 24.66
CA THR A 264 -5.81 3.27 26.10
C THR A 264 -7.25 3.36 26.57
N GLU A 265 -8.17 3.77 25.70
CA GLU A 265 -9.59 3.99 26.01
C GLU A 265 -10.54 3.55 24.86
N PRO A 266 -10.41 2.30 24.36
CA PRO A 266 -11.12 1.83 23.16
C PRO A 266 -12.65 1.92 23.27
N ASP A 267 -13.22 1.68 24.46
CA ASP A 267 -14.66 1.71 24.66
C ASP A 267 -15.23 3.13 24.55
N ILE A 268 -14.49 4.13 25.07
CA ILE A 268 -14.87 5.55 24.94
C ILE A 268 -14.84 5.97 23.48
N VAL A 269 -13.77 5.61 22.76
CA VAL A 269 -13.65 5.89 21.33
C VAL A 269 -14.80 5.25 20.56
N PHE A 270 -15.20 4.02 20.90
CA PHE A 270 -16.33 3.39 20.23
C PHE A 270 -17.65 4.12 20.45
N GLU A 271 -17.94 4.60 21.67
CA GLU A 271 -19.12 5.44 21.92
C GLU A 271 -19.09 6.74 21.09
N GLU A 272 -17.93 7.39 20.96
CA GLU A 272 -17.77 8.58 20.12
C GLU A 272 -18.01 8.29 18.63
N LEU A 273 -17.55 7.14 18.12
CA LEU A 273 -17.82 6.72 16.75
C LEU A 273 -19.32 6.49 16.52
N LYS A 274 -20.02 5.88 17.48
CA LYS A 274 -21.48 5.71 17.41
C LYS A 274 -22.21 7.04 17.42
N GLU A 275 -21.76 7.99 18.24
CA GLU A 275 -22.37 9.33 18.28
C GLU A 275 -22.17 10.10 16.96
N ARG A 276 -21.02 9.94 16.30
CA ARG A 276 -20.82 10.46 14.94
C ARG A 276 -21.83 9.87 13.97
N VAL A 277 -22.06 8.55 13.99
CA VAL A 277 -23.07 7.91 13.13
C VAL A 277 -24.47 8.51 13.36
N ARG A 278 -24.88 8.67 14.63
CA ARG A 278 -26.18 9.30 14.97
C ARG A 278 -26.28 10.73 14.46
N THR A 279 -25.21 11.50 14.62
CA THR A 279 -25.14 12.90 14.16
C THR A 279 -25.27 13.00 12.64
N PHE A 280 -24.50 12.21 11.88
CA PHE A 280 -24.52 12.28 10.42
C PHE A 280 -25.81 11.72 9.79
N THR A 281 -26.46 10.76 10.46
CA THR A 281 -27.73 10.20 9.98
C THR A 281 -28.95 10.98 10.46
N GLY A 282 -28.82 11.76 11.53
CA GLY A 282 -29.95 12.37 12.24
C GLY A 282 -30.80 11.37 13.02
N LYS A 283 -30.43 10.09 13.09
CA LYS A 283 -31.18 9.02 13.77
C LYS A 283 -30.56 8.70 15.13
N GLN A 284 -31.14 9.24 16.19
CA GLN A 284 -30.63 9.10 17.56
C GLN A 284 -30.75 7.65 18.10
N ASP A 285 -31.79 6.94 17.69
CA ASP A 285 -32.07 5.55 18.03
C ASP A 285 -31.51 4.56 16.99
N PHE A 286 -30.42 4.92 16.30
CA PHE A 286 -29.77 4.00 15.36
C PHE A 286 -29.31 2.72 16.08
N GLU A 287 -29.76 1.57 15.60
CA GLU A 287 -29.43 0.25 16.16
C GLU A 287 -28.08 -0.23 15.62
N PHE A 288 -27.12 -0.45 16.52
CA PHE A 288 -25.78 -0.93 16.15
C PHE A 288 -25.66 -2.44 16.18
N GLU A 289 -26.27 -3.11 17.16
CA GLU A 289 -26.21 -4.57 17.29
C GLU A 289 -27.17 -5.24 16.29
N PRO A 290 -26.78 -6.37 15.66
CA PRO A 290 -25.48 -7.03 15.69
C PRO A 290 -24.53 -6.58 14.55
N HIS A 291 -24.91 -5.58 13.77
CA HIS A 291 -24.32 -5.29 12.46
C HIS A 291 -23.14 -4.32 12.47
N PHE A 292 -22.97 -3.55 13.54
CA PHE A 292 -21.96 -2.49 13.65
C PHE A 292 -21.22 -2.56 14.99
N THR A 293 -21.07 -3.76 15.55
CA THR A 293 -20.41 -4.04 16.82
C THR A 293 -19.25 -5.04 16.65
N PRO A 294 -18.06 -4.56 16.24
CA PRO A 294 -16.89 -5.42 16.04
C PRO A 294 -16.44 -6.09 17.34
N ARG A 295 -15.85 -7.28 17.22
CA ARG A 295 -15.36 -8.09 18.36
C ARG A 295 -13.86 -7.92 18.66
N TYR A 296 -13.22 -6.95 18.02
CA TYR A 296 -11.80 -6.66 18.14
C TYR A 296 -11.63 -5.21 18.60
N ARG A 297 -10.46 -4.81 19.10
CA ARG A 297 -10.25 -3.44 19.60
C ARG A 297 -10.29 -2.43 18.46
N VAL A 298 -10.87 -1.24 18.69
CA VAL A 298 -10.82 -0.12 17.73
C VAL A 298 -9.37 0.07 17.23
N TRP A 299 -9.20 0.27 15.91
CA TRP A 299 -7.89 0.47 15.26
C TRP A 299 -6.91 -0.72 15.29
N GLN A 300 -7.29 -1.88 15.85
CA GLN A 300 -6.55 -3.15 15.66
C GLN A 300 -6.65 -3.65 14.21
N GLN A 301 -7.74 -3.29 13.54
CA GLN A 301 -7.86 -3.23 12.09
C GLN A 301 -8.18 -1.79 11.68
N ARG A 302 -7.93 -1.43 10.41
CA ARG A 302 -8.11 -0.07 9.92
C ARG A 302 -9.58 0.39 10.02
N LEU A 303 -9.83 1.59 10.54
CA LEU A 303 -11.17 2.22 10.48
C LEU A 303 -11.50 2.55 9.03
N ALA A 304 -12.71 2.19 8.61
CA ALA A 304 -13.24 2.65 7.34
C ALA A 304 -13.79 4.07 7.50
N PHE A 305 -13.17 5.05 6.85
CA PHE A 305 -13.71 6.40 6.79
C PHE A 305 -14.93 6.44 5.85
N CYS A 306 -16.02 7.04 6.35
CA CYS A 306 -17.28 7.23 5.64
C CYS A 306 -17.53 8.73 5.46
N PRO A 307 -17.16 9.30 4.30
CA PRO A 307 -17.48 10.68 3.95
C PRO A 307 -18.96 10.96 4.16
N ASP A 308 -19.26 11.98 4.95
CA ASP A 308 -20.62 12.46 5.22
C ASP A 308 -21.58 11.40 5.79
N GLY A 309 -21.05 10.29 6.34
CA GLY A 309 -21.84 9.16 6.83
C GLY A 309 -22.66 8.45 5.74
N ASP A 310 -22.19 8.49 4.50
CA ASP A 310 -22.85 7.98 3.29
C ASP A 310 -23.46 6.57 3.44
N ILE A 311 -22.71 5.60 3.96
CA ILE A 311 -23.18 4.22 4.15
C ILE A 311 -24.33 4.12 5.17
N PHE A 312 -24.27 4.90 6.25
CA PHE A 312 -25.29 4.88 7.30
C PHE A 312 -26.54 5.64 6.88
N LYS A 313 -26.39 6.71 6.09
CA LYS A 313 -27.52 7.39 5.45
C LYS A 313 -28.27 6.45 4.51
N ALA A 314 -27.56 5.64 3.71
CA ALA A 314 -28.18 4.63 2.87
C ALA A 314 -28.95 3.57 3.69
N ALA A 315 -28.41 3.14 4.84
CA ALA A 315 -29.10 2.24 5.76
C ALA A 315 -30.38 2.86 6.33
N VAL A 316 -30.32 4.11 6.81
CA VAL A 316 -31.49 4.83 7.34
C VAL A 316 -32.55 5.08 6.27
N ALA A 317 -32.14 5.33 5.03
CA ALA A 317 -33.04 5.49 3.88
C ALA A 317 -33.68 4.17 3.41
N GLY A 318 -33.29 3.02 3.97
CA GLY A 318 -33.78 1.70 3.57
C GLY A 318 -33.20 1.18 2.25
N GLN A 319 -32.13 1.80 1.74
CA GLN A 319 -31.43 1.41 0.51
C GLN A 319 -30.37 0.32 0.74
N LEU A 320 -29.98 0.13 2.01
CA LEU A 320 -28.99 -0.84 2.45
C LEU A 320 -29.56 -1.72 3.56
N THR A 321 -29.47 -3.04 3.38
CA THR A 321 -29.60 -4.02 4.46
C THR A 321 -28.23 -4.57 4.83
N VAL A 322 -27.95 -4.71 6.12
CA VAL A 322 -26.72 -5.35 6.60
C VAL A 322 -27.07 -6.67 7.27
N VAL A 323 -26.38 -7.73 6.89
CA VAL A 323 -26.53 -9.08 7.45
C VAL A 323 -25.20 -9.51 8.03
N THR A 324 -25.19 -9.85 9.32
CA THR A 324 -24.02 -10.41 10.00
C THR A 324 -24.21 -11.91 10.17
N ASP A 325 -23.66 -12.67 9.23
CA ASP A 325 -23.74 -14.14 9.23
C ASP A 325 -22.64 -14.74 8.33
N GLU A 326 -22.55 -16.07 8.32
CA GLU A 326 -21.69 -16.82 7.43
C GLU A 326 -22.47 -17.41 6.26
N ILE A 327 -21.77 -17.58 5.13
CA ILE A 327 -22.32 -18.23 3.93
C ILE A 327 -22.41 -19.74 4.18
N GLU A 328 -23.58 -20.32 3.94
CA GLU A 328 -23.77 -21.76 3.85
C GLU A 328 -23.48 -22.24 2.42
N THR A 329 -24.20 -21.68 1.44
CA THR A 329 -24.05 -22.02 0.02
C THR A 329 -24.63 -20.93 -0.88
N PHE A 330 -24.09 -20.79 -2.08
CA PHE A 330 -24.71 -20.05 -3.16
C PHE A 330 -25.89 -20.87 -3.71
N THR A 331 -26.94 -20.17 -4.13
CA THR A 331 -28.14 -20.71 -4.77
C THR A 331 -28.24 -20.14 -6.19
N GLU A 332 -29.23 -20.59 -6.97
CA GLU A 332 -29.44 -20.04 -8.32
C GLU A 332 -29.72 -18.53 -8.33
N SER A 333 -30.36 -17.99 -7.28
CA SER A 333 -30.81 -16.61 -7.19
C SER A 333 -30.05 -15.74 -6.17
N GLY A 334 -29.05 -16.29 -5.46
CA GLY A 334 -28.29 -15.54 -4.47
C GLY A 334 -27.49 -16.40 -3.50
N VAL A 335 -27.55 -16.08 -2.21
CA VAL A 335 -26.78 -16.74 -1.16
C VAL A 335 -27.67 -17.15 0.00
N ARG A 336 -27.55 -18.40 0.44
CA ARG A 336 -28.11 -18.88 1.70
C ARG A 336 -27.08 -18.73 2.82
N THR A 337 -27.48 -18.10 3.91
CA THR A 337 -26.65 -17.95 5.11
C THR A 337 -26.82 -19.15 6.05
N LYS A 338 -25.90 -19.33 7.00
CA LYS A 338 -25.97 -20.42 7.99
C LYS A 338 -27.16 -20.30 8.95
N ALA A 339 -27.68 -19.10 9.18
CA ALA A 339 -28.94 -18.90 9.90
C ALA A 339 -30.19 -19.26 9.06
N GLY A 340 -30.01 -19.61 7.78
CA GLY A 340 -31.07 -20.06 6.88
C GLY A 340 -31.70 -18.96 6.02
N GLU A 341 -31.27 -17.70 6.15
CA GLU A 341 -31.74 -16.58 5.34
C GLU A 341 -31.29 -16.74 3.88
N LEU A 342 -32.20 -16.45 2.94
CA LEU A 342 -31.86 -16.36 1.52
C LEU A 342 -31.74 -14.89 1.13
N ILE A 343 -30.54 -14.47 0.76
CA ILE A 343 -30.25 -13.14 0.22
C ILE A 343 -30.26 -13.25 -1.29
N GLU A 344 -31.30 -12.72 -1.94
CA GLU A 344 -31.39 -12.67 -3.40
C GLU A 344 -30.52 -11.55 -3.98
N ALA A 345 -29.86 -11.83 -5.11
CA ALA A 345 -29.02 -10.85 -5.80
C ALA A 345 -28.98 -11.12 -7.31
N ASP A 346 -28.96 -10.04 -8.10
CA ASP A 346 -28.62 -10.10 -9.52
C ASP A 346 -27.10 -10.01 -9.72
N ILE A 347 -26.43 -9.27 -8.84
CA ILE A 347 -24.98 -9.07 -8.84
C ILE A 347 -24.44 -9.32 -7.43
N ILE A 348 -23.42 -10.17 -7.33
CA ILE A 348 -22.65 -10.39 -6.11
C ILE A 348 -21.26 -9.80 -6.29
N VAL A 349 -20.89 -8.87 -5.41
CA VAL A 349 -19.59 -8.22 -5.38
C VAL A 349 -18.79 -8.75 -4.20
N ALA A 350 -17.74 -9.53 -4.48
CA ALA A 350 -16.80 -9.95 -3.46
C ALA A 350 -15.86 -8.77 -3.12
N ALA A 351 -16.04 -8.20 -1.93
CA ALA A 351 -15.16 -7.20 -1.31
C ALA A 351 -14.27 -7.87 -0.24
N THR A 352 -13.71 -9.02 -0.60
CA THR A 352 -13.02 -9.95 0.31
C THR A 352 -11.52 -9.68 0.48
N GLY A 353 -11.02 -8.60 -0.13
CA GLY A 353 -9.64 -8.14 0.01
C GLY A 353 -8.70 -8.75 -1.03
N PHE A 354 -7.44 -8.92 -0.65
CA PHE A 354 -6.36 -9.25 -1.59
C PHE A 354 -5.41 -10.28 -0.98
N ASN A 355 -4.50 -10.81 -1.81
CA ASN A 355 -3.36 -11.58 -1.35
C ASN A 355 -2.14 -10.66 -1.22
N LEU A 356 -1.40 -10.82 -0.12
CA LEU A 356 -0.09 -10.20 0.00
C LEU A 356 0.89 -10.88 -0.94
N LEU A 357 1.71 -10.08 -1.61
CA LEU A 357 2.72 -10.57 -2.54
C LEU A 357 4.08 -9.94 -2.23
N MET A 358 4.87 -10.65 -1.42
CA MET A 358 6.20 -10.19 -1.02
C MET A 358 7.08 -10.00 -2.25
N MET A 359 7.72 -8.83 -2.35
CA MET A 359 8.58 -8.45 -3.49
C MET A 359 7.95 -8.66 -4.87
N GLY A 360 6.62 -8.54 -4.96
CA GLY A 360 5.89 -8.74 -6.23
C GLY A 360 5.94 -10.17 -6.76
N GLY A 361 6.32 -11.17 -5.94
CA GLY A 361 6.46 -12.56 -6.37
C GLY A 361 7.65 -12.80 -7.30
N ILE A 362 8.54 -11.81 -7.41
CA ILE A 362 9.76 -11.87 -8.21
C ILE A 362 10.72 -12.86 -7.56
N ARG A 363 11.41 -13.65 -8.40
CA ARG A 363 12.47 -14.55 -7.92
C ARG A 363 13.73 -13.75 -7.61
N PHE A 364 14.20 -13.85 -6.37
CA PHE A 364 15.46 -13.23 -5.95
C PHE A 364 16.55 -14.27 -5.72
N THR A 365 17.76 -13.97 -6.19
CA THR A 365 18.96 -14.73 -5.81
C THR A 365 20.11 -13.82 -5.39
N VAL A 366 20.94 -14.31 -4.47
CA VAL A 366 22.22 -13.71 -4.07
C VAL A 366 23.27 -14.79 -4.27
N ASP A 367 24.25 -14.54 -5.14
CA ASP A 367 25.31 -15.50 -5.48
C ASP A 367 24.75 -16.89 -5.87
N LYS A 368 23.69 -16.85 -6.70
CA LYS A 368 22.94 -18.02 -7.22
C LYS A 368 22.12 -18.79 -6.16
N GLN A 369 22.10 -18.35 -4.91
CA GLN A 369 21.24 -18.91 -3.88
C GLN A 369 19.91 -18.16 -3.84
N ALA A 370 18.79 -18.89 -3.81
CA ALA A 370 17.47 -18.29 -3.72
C ALA A 370 17.30 -17.57 -2.38
N VAL A 371 16.76 -16.36 -2.42
CA VAL A 371 16.42 -15.61 -1.20
C VAL A 371 15.06 -16.08 -0.70
N ASN A 372 15.04 -16.64 0.52
CA ASN A 372 13.82 -16.81 1.28
C ASN A 372 13.68 -15.64 2.25
N TRP A 373 12.71 -14.76 1.99
CA TRP A 373 12.53 -13.54 2.78
C TRP A 373 12.32 -13.84 4.27
N ASN A 374 11.64 -14.93 4.63
CA ASN A 374 11.40 -15.31 6.02
C ASN A 374 12.69 -15.67 6.79
N ASP A 375 13.77 -16.01 6.09
CA ASP A 375 15.06 -16.28 6.74
C ASP A 375 15.80 -14.99 7.08
N THR A 376 15.47 -13.87 6.43
CA THR A 376 16.07 -12.55 6.65
C THR A 376 15.50 -11.82 7.87
N VAL A 377 16.26 -10.87 8.40
CA VAL A 377 15.80 -9.87 9.38
C VAL A 377 15.82 -8.50 8.72
N THR A 378 14.75 -7.71 8.90
CA THR A 378 14.70 -6.37 8.32
C THR A 378 15.38 -5.34 9.21
N TYR A 379 16.26 -4.50 8.66
CA TYR A 379 16.63 -3.24 9.27
C TYR A 379 15.57 -2.19 8.98
N ARG A 380 14.90 -1.72 10.03
CA ARG A 380 13.83 -0.71 10.02
C ARG A 380 12.75 -0.99 8.96
N GLY A 381 12.49 -2.26 8.64
CA GLY A 381 11.53 -2.64 7.60
C GLY A 381 11.85 -2.12 6.19
N MET A 382 13.11 -1.79 5.88
CA MET A 382 13.52 -1.23 4.58
C MET A 382 14.72 -1.92 3.92
N MET A 383 15.64 -2.52 4.69
CA MET A 383 16.77 -3.31 4.18
C MET A 383 16.75 -4.71 4.83
N PHE A 384 17.46 -5.68 4.25
CA PHE A 384 17.39 -7.08 4.68
C PHE A 384 18.79 -7.65 4.92
N THR A 385 18.98 -8.38 6.02
CA THR A 385 20.22 -9.10 6.26
C THR A 385 20.50 -10.10 5.14
N GLY A 386 21.72 -10.09 4.61
CA GLY A 386 22.14 -11.00 3.53
C GLY A 386 21.68 -10.61 2.13
N VAL A 387 21.05 -9.44 1.96
CA VAL A 387 20.65 -8.90 0.65
C VAL A 387 21.27 -7.50 0.49
N PRO A 388 22.35 -7.36 -0.29
CA PRO A 388 23.06 -6.10 -0.46
C PRO A 388 22.36 -5.12 -1.41
N ASN A 389 22.68 -3.83 -1.29
CA ASN A 389 22.28 -2.76 -2.22
C ASN A 389 20.79 -2.77 -2.60
N LEU A 390 19.93 -3.08 -1.64
CA LEU A 390 18.49 -3.14 -1.85
C LEU A 390 17.76 -2.38 -0.75
N VAL A 391 16.84 -1.51 -1.15
CA VAL A 391 15.86 -0.91 -0.25
C VAL A 391 14.45 -1.24 -0.74
N TRP A 392 13.59 -1.62 0.20
CA TRP A 392 12.18 -1.90 -0.01
C TRP A 392 11.32 -0.82 0.64
N VAL A 393 10.41 -0.26 -0.15
CA VAL A 393 9.46 0.75 0.32
C VAL A 393 8.18 0.06 0.77
N MET A 394 8.01 -0.02 2.08
CA MET A 394 6.74 -0.33 2.73
C MET A 394 6.30 0.90 3.53
N GLY A 395 5.08 1.39 3.31
CA GLY A 395 4.50 2.51 4.06
C GLY A 395 3.82 2.07 5.36
N TYR A 396 3.03 2.96 5.96
CA TYR A 396 2.30 2.68 7.19
C TYR A 396 0.92 2.08 6.95
N PHE A 397 0.43 1.31 7.92
CA PHE A 397 -0.94 0.83 7.95
C PHE A 397 -1.92 1.82 8.61
N ARG A 398 -1.41 2.67 9.50
CA ARG A 398 -2.20 3.62 10.31
C ARG A 398 -1.96 5.08 9.97
N ALA A 399 -1.02 5.36 9.09
CA ALA A 399 -0.70 6.69 8.59
C ALA A 399 -0.57 6.64 7.06
N SER A 400 -0.49 7.80 6.43
CA SER A 400 -0.38 7.86 4.98
C SER A 400 0.91 7.24 4.45
N TRP A 401 0.77 6.50 3.36
CA TRP A 401 1.86 5.74 2.75
C TRP A 401 3.05 6.61 2.37
N THR A 402 2.79 7.80 1.81
CA THR A 402 3.81 8.73 1.31
C THR A 402 4.69 9.34 2.37
N LEU A 403 4.23 9.46 3.62
CA LEU A 403 5.06 9.92 4.74
C LEU A 403 6.36 9.13 4.82
N ARG A 404 6.26 7.80 4.63
CA ARG A 404 7.43 6.92 4.65
C ARG A 404 8.17 6.88 3.32
N VAL A 405 7.47 7.11 2.20
CA VAL A 405 8.13 7.24 0.88
C VAL A 405 9.13 8.39 0.92
N ASP A 406 8.72 9.57 1.41
CA ASP A 406 9.57 10.75 1.48
C ASP A 406 10.80 10.50 2.39
N MET A 407 10.58 9.94 3.59
CA MET A 407 11.66 9.60 4.52
C MET A 407 12.65 8.56 3.97
N LEU A 408 12.15 7.53 3.29
CA LEU A 408 13.02 6.54 2.65
C LEU A 408 13.72 7.13 1.43
N GLY A 409 13.11 8.08 0.74
CA GLY A 409 13.71 8.87 -0.32
C GLY A 409 14.98 9.58 0.15
N ASP A 410 14.86 10.32 1.23
CA ASP A 410 15.98 11.03 1.87
C ASP A 410 17.07 10.06 2.35
N PHE A 411 16.67 8.96 3.01
CA PHE A 411 17.61 7.95 3.49
C PHE A 411 18.41 7.32 2.34
N VAL A 412 17.75 6.88 1.28
CA VAL A 412 18.41 6.25 0.13
C VAL A 412 19.37 7.23 -0.54
N CYS A 413 18.96 8.48 -0.75
CA CYS A 413 19.84 9.49 -1.34
C CYS A 413 21.06 9.79 -0.44
N LYS A 414 20.86 9.90 0.87
CA LYS A 414 21.95 10.06 1.85
C LYS A 414 22.90 8.86 1.83
N LEU A 415 22.38 7.63 1.74
CA LEU A 415 23.14 6.39 1.64
C LEU A 415 23.98 6.33 0.36
N LEU A 416 23.37 6.58 -0.79
CA LEU A 416 24.06 6.60 -2.09
C LEU A 416 25.19 7.64 -2.11
N ASN A 417 24.90 8.87 -1.68
CA ASN A 417 25.91 9.94 -1.59
C ASN A 417 27.01 9.62 -0.55
N HIS A 418 26.70 8.87 0.51
CA HIS A 418 27.72 8.38 1.44
C HIS A 418 28.62 7.32 0.78
N MET A 419 28.03 6.33 0.10
CA MET A 419 28.75 5.29 -0.62
C MET A 419 29.72 5.88 -1.65
N ASP A 420 29.27 6.89 -2.42
CA ASP A 420 30.13 7.59 -3.38
C ASP A 420 31.33 8.25 -2.69
N ARG A 421 31.11 8.98 -1.59
CA ARG A 421 32.17 9.66 -0.83
C ARG A 421 33.23 8.70 -0.29
N ILE A 422 32.85 7.48 0.10
CA ILE A 422 33.78 6.48 0.65
C ILE A 422 34.29 5.49 -0.39
N GLY A 423 33.90 5.64 -1.67
CA GLY A 423 34.26 4.73 -2.75
C GLY A 423 33.68 3.32 -2.62
N ALA A 424 32.57 3.17 -1.90
CA ALA A 424 31.88 1.89 -1.75
C ALA A 424 31.09 1.53 -3.02
N ARG A 425 30.97 0.23 -3.28
CA ARG A 425 30.11 -0.33 -4.34
C ARG A 425 29.05 -1.26 -3.80
N ARG A 426 29.21 -1.70 -2.55
CA ARG A 426 28.28 -2.60 -1.87
C ARG A 426 28.09 -2.13 -0.44
N VAL A 427 26.85 -2.16 0.02
CA VAL A 427 26.43 -2.03 1.40
C VAL A 427 25.53 -3.21 1.77
N ASP A 428 25.84 -3.84 2.89
CA ASP A 428 25.01 -4.84 3.54
C ASP A 428 24.54 -4.29 4.88
N VAL A 429 23.33 -4.68 5.28
CA VAL A 429 22.91 -4.55 6.66
C VAL A 429 23.14 -5.87 7.40
N VAL A 430 23.77 -5.82 8.56
CA VAL A 430 24.11 -7.00 9.38
C VAL A 430 23.66 -6.80 10.81
N LEU A 431 23.29 -7.88 11.49
CA LEU A 431 23.01 -7.82 12.93
C LEU A 431 24.26 -7.34 13.67
N ARG A 432 24.08 -6.30 14.50
CA ARG A 432 25.14 -5.80 15.38
C ARG A 432 25.54 -6.91 16.35
N GLU A 433 26.76 -6.88 16.87
CA GLU A 433 27.26 -7.92 17.79
C GLU A 433 26.31 -8.17 18.96
N GLN A 434 25.82 -7.08 19.57
CA GLN A 434 24.88 -7.10 20.70
C GLN A 434 23.45 -7.54 20.35
N ASP A 435 23.15 -7.79 19.06
CA ASP A 435 21.83 -8.17 18.56
C ASP A 435 21.79 -9.60 18.01
N ARG A 436 22.93 -10.30 17.92
CA ARG A 436 22.99 -11.63 17.30
C ARG A 436 22.07 -12.66 17.93
N ASP A 437 21.91 -12.58 19.26
CA ASP A 437 21.09 -13.52 20.03
C ASP A 437 19.69 -12.95 20.35
N MET A 438 19.29 -11.87 19.69
CA MET A 438 17.96 -11.27 19.93
C MET A 438 16.84 -12.23 19.51
N PRO A 439 15.70 -12.24 20.23
CA PRO A 439 14.50 -12.93 19.78
C PRO A 439 14.07 -12.45 18.38
N LEU A 440 13.81 -13.41 17.50
CA LEU A 440 13.22 -13.14 16.19
C LEU A 440 11.71 -13.27 16.27
N LEU A 441 11.03 -12.23 15.82
CA LEU A 441 9.59 -12.06 15.88
C LEU A 441 9.01 -12.08 14.46
N PRO A 442 7.68 -12.31 14.30
CA PRO A 442 6.99 -12.06 13.05
C PRO A 442 7.22 -10.61 12.58
N TRP A 443 7.10 -10.37 11.26
CA TRP A 443 7.33 -9.05 10.66
C TRP A 443 6.54 -7.92 11.34
N ILE A 444 5.32 -8.23 11.77
CA ILE A 444 4.42 -7.35 12.49
C ILE A 444 3.77 -8.13 13.64
N ASP A 445 3.54 -7.44 14.75
CA ASP A 445 2.87 -8.00 15.90
C ASP A 445 1.35 -8.13 15.64
N PRO A 446 0.79 -9.35 15.60
CA PRO A 446 -0.64 -9.57 15.35
C PRO A 446 -1.54 -9.06 16.48
N ASP A 447 -1.04 -8.94 17.72
CA ASP A 447 -1.81 -8.35 18.81
C ASP A 447 -2.00 -6.84 18.57
N ASN A 448 -1.02 -6.21 17.92
CA ASN A 448 -1.08 -4.81 17.54
C ASN A 448 -1.91 -4.58 16.26
N PHE A 449 -1.68 -5.34 15.19
CA PHE A 449 -2.37 -5.16 13.90
C PHE A 449 -2.57 -6.50 13.16
N SER A 450 -3.82 -6.95 13.04
CA SER A 450 -4.16 -8.30 12.56
C SER A 450 -5.28 -8.38 11.52
N PRO A 451 -5.24 -7.61 10.42
CA PRO A 451 -6.14 -7.87 9.31
C PRO A 451 -5.82 -9.24 8.68
N ASN A 452 -6.87 -9.98 8.29
CA ASN A 452 -6.72 -11.36 7.81
C ASN A 452 -5.79 -11.51 6.60
N TYR A 453 -5.75 -10.53 5.69
CA TYR A 453 -4.85 -10.60 4.53
C TYR A 453 -3.37 -10.63 4.96
N LEU A 454 -3.04 -9.97 6.07
CA LEU A 454 -1.69 -9.88 6.60
C LEU A 454 -1.30 -11.19 7.28
N VAL A 455 -2.18 -11.69 8.15
CA VAL A 455 -1.99 -12.96 8.87
C VAL A 455 -1.75 -14.12 7.91
N ARG A 456 -2.49 -14.20 6.80
CA ARG A 456 -2.28 -15.23 5.76
C ARG A 456 -0.91 -15.17 5.09
N GLY A 457 -0.31 -13.98 5.02
CA GLY A 457 0.98 -13.74 4.34
C GLY A 457 2.20 -13.78 5.24
N LEU A 458 2.06 -13.80 6.58
CA LEU A 458 3.17 -13.62 7.52
C LEU A 458 4.33 -14.60 7.32
N GLY A 459 4.05 -15.85 6.94
CA GLY A 459 5.09 -16.86 6.68
C GLY A 459 5.98 -16.56 5.45
N GLN A 460 5.57 -15.62 4.60
CA GLN A 460 6.34 -15.16 3.44
C GLN A 460 7.07 -13.84 3.71
N MET A 461 6.77 -13.18 4.83
CA MET A 461 7.35 -11.90 5.21
C MET A 461 8.69 -12.13 5.93
N PRO A 462 9.62 -11.16 5.89
CA PRO A 462 10.86 -11.22 6.66
C PRO A 462 10.61 -11.17 8.17
N ARG A 463 11.56 -11.65 8.97
CA ARG A 463 11.46 -11.57 10.43
C ARG A 463 11.84 -10.17 10.92
N SER A 464 11.35 -9.84 12.11
CA SER A 464 11.76 -8.64 12.85
C SER A 464 12.55 -9.03 14.10
N GLY A 465 13.33 -8.10 14.63
CA GLY A 465 13.98 -8.24 15.93
C GLY A 465 13.15 -7.66 17.07
N ASP A 466 13.66 -7.73 18.29
CA ASP A 466 13.00 -7.14 19.46
C ASP A 466 13.39 -5.68 19.73
N LYS A 467 14.33 -5.12 18.96
CA LYS A 467 14.81 -3.73 19.04
C LYS A 467 14.25 -2.85 17.91
N PRO A 468 14.13 -1.51 18.12
CA PRO A 468 13.56 -0.60 17.12
C PRO A 468 14.24 -0.64 15.75
N GLU A 469 15.57 -0.82 15.70
CA GLU A 469 16.33 -0.86 14.45
C GLU A 469 16.00 -2.09 13.60
N TRP A 470 15.44 -3.14 14.20
CA TRP A 470 15.09 -4.38 13.51
C TRP A 470 13.58 -4.56 13.32
N ARG A 471 12.81 -3.48 13.44
CA ARG A 471 11.34 -3.48 13.35
C ARG A 471 10.85 -2.47 12.34
N HIS A 472 9.73 -2.78 11.71
CA HIS A 472 8.87 -1.77 11.09
C HIS A 472 7.87 -1.26 12.14
N ASN A 473 8.26 -0.23 12.90
CA ASN A 473 7.59 0.15 14.15
C ASN A 473 6.18 0.78 13.98
N GLN A 474 5.74 1.05 12.74
CA GLN A 474 4.45 1.70 12.39
C GLN A 474 4.25 3.11 12.99
N ASP A 475 5.27 3.69 13.62
CA ASP A 475 5.19 4.98 14.32
C ASP A 475 5.90 6.06 13.51
N TYR A 476 5.11 6.87 12.82
CA TYR A 476 5.60 8.00 12.04
C TYR A 476 6.39 9.00 12.88
N TRP A 477 5.97 9.29 14.12
CA TRP A 477 6.60 10.34 14.93
C TRP A 477 8.00 9.91 15.38
N VAL A 478 8.15 8.64 15.75
CA VAL A 478 9.46 8.06 16.06
C VAL A 478 10.33 8.00 14.80
N GLU A 479 9.82 7.46 13.69
CA GLU A 479 10.63 7.31 12.47
C GLU A 479 11.03 8.63 11.82
N ARG A 480 10.18 9.66 11.88
CA ARG A 480 10.51 11.01 11.37
C ARG A 480 11.72 11.60 12.07
N ASP A 481 11.90 11.28 13.35
CA ASP A 481 13.04 11.78 14.10
C ASP A 481 14.24 10.83 13.96
N GLU A 482 14.03 9.50 13.92
CA GLU A 482 15.13 8.52 13.86
C GLU A 482 15.74 8.30 12.47
N ILE A 483 14.93 8.15 11.41
CA ILE A 483 15.41 7.77 10.06
C ILE A 483 16.38 8.82 9.50
N PRO A 484 16.10 10.13 9.54
CA PRO A 484 17.04 11.15 9.03
C PRO A 484 18.39 11.14 9.77
N HIS A 485 18.39 10.72 11.03
CA HIS A 485 19.56 10.69 11.91
C HIS A 485 20.30 9.34 11.93
N ILE A 486 19.91 8.38 11.09
CA ILE A 486 20.65 7.11 10.97
C ILE A 486 22.13 7.39 10.69
N ASP A 487 22.98 6.80 11.53
CA ASP A 487 24.43 6.79 11.40
C ASP A 487 24.85 5.73 10.39
N LEU A 488 25.16 6.18 9.18
CA LEU A 488 25.63 5.33 8.09
C LEU A 488 27.03 4.74 8.34
N THR A 489 27.72 5.13 9.42
CA THR A 489 28.98 4.52 9.86
C THR A 489 28.80 3.52 11.00
N GLY A 490 27.56 3.26 11.41
CA GLY A 490 27.19 2.26 12.41
C GLY A 490 27.63 0.85 12.03
N SER A 491 27.83 0.00 13.03
CA SER A 491 28.35 -1.37 12.84
C SER A 491 27.39 -2.30 12.11
N GLU A 492 26.11 -1.92 12.00
CA GLU A 492 25.14 -2.61 11.16
C GLU A 492 25.38 -2.40 9.66
N PHE A 493 26.09 -1.36 9.22
CA PHE A 493 26.37 -1.08 7.81
C PHE A 493 27.77 -1.54 7.42
N VAL A 494 27.86 -2.61 6.63
CA VAL A 494 29.13 -3.13 6.14
C VAL A 494 29.32 -2.72 4.69
N TYR A 495 30.39 -1.98 4.42
CA TYR A 495 30.71 -1.50 3.07
C TYR A 495 31.87 -2.26 2.44
N THR A 496 31.73 -2.58 1.16
CA THR A 496 32.83 -3.09 0.33
C THR A 496 33.21 -2.07 -0.72
N ARG A 497 34.51 -1.74 -0.79
CA ARG A 497 35.10 -0.87 -1.81
C ARG A 497 35.49 -1.68 -3.05
N SER A 498 35.51 -1.03 -4.22
CA SER A 498 36.00 -1.69 -5.43
C SER A 498 37.48 -2.03 -5.28
N SER A 499 37.87 -3.27 -5.63
CA SER A 499 39.26 -3.72 -5.66
C SER A 499 39.96 -3.42 -7.00
N ARG A 500 39.30 -2.77 -7.97
CA ARG A 500 39.94 -2.39 -9.22
C ARG A 500 40.83 -1.15 -9.00
N ALA A 501 42.11 -1.42 -8.79
CA ALA A 501 43.16 -0.45 -9.01
C ALA A 501 43.06 0.10 -10.45
N ASP A 502 43.15 1.43 -10.56
CA ASP A 502 43.30 2.13 -11.83
C ASP A 502 44.50 1.55 -12.61
N PRO A 503 44.34 1.08 -13.86
CA PRO A 503 45.47 0.61 -14.65
C PRO A 503 46.47 1.71 -15.04
N GLU A 504 46.16 2.99 -14.79
CA GLU A 504 46.98 4.14 -15.21
C GLU A 504 47.81 4.81 -14.10
N SER A 505 48.20 4.05 -13.07
CA SER A 505 49.27 4.50 -12.16
C SER A 505 50.46 3.54 -12.16
N ARG A 506 51.24 3.59 -13.24
CA ARG A 506 52.65 3.18 -13.23
C ARG A 506 53.51 4.17 -14.00
#